data_AF-E2D1N1-F1
#
_entry.id   AF-E2D1N1-F1
#
_cell.length_a   1.000
_cell.length_b   1.000
_cell.length_c   1.000
_cell.angle_alpha   90.00
_cell.angle_beta   90.00
_cell.angle_gamma   90.00
#
_symmetry.space_group_name_H-M   'P 1'
#
loop_
_entity.id
_entity.type
_entity.pdbx_description
1 polymer ?
#
loop_
_entity_poly.entity_id
_entity_poly.type
_entity_poly.pdbx_seq_one_letter_code
_entity_poly.pdbx_strand_id
1 'polypeptide(L)'
;VKETGQILLVDYSDIENLRTTTVGSAKFLHDGGWDASKRYFLVAANASNKIAAVDTKTGKLAALVDTAKIPHPGRGANFVHPKFGPVWATGHLGADVVTLISTPSDDKKFAKYKEYNWKVVQEMKHVPGNLFVKTHPK
;
A
#
# COMPACT_ATOMS: atom_id res chain seq x y z
N VAL A 1 -6.55 -3.13 13.41
CA VAL A 1 -6.06 -2.96 14.79
C VAL A 1 -4.57 -2.68 14.75
N LYS A 2 -4.20 -1.47 15.19
CA LYS A 2 -2.85 -0.91 15.03
C LYS A 2 -1.79 -1.71 15.77
N GLU A 3 -1.99 -1.95 17.06
CA GLU A 3 -1.02 -2.52 17.98
C GLU A 3 -0.77 -4.01 17.69
N THR A 4 -1.82 -4.74 17.31
CA THR A 4 -1.74 -6.17 16.97
C THR A 4 -1.36 -6.42 15.51
N GLY A 5 -1.32 -5.40 14.67
CA GLY A 5 -0.99 -5.55 13.25
C GLY A 5 -2.02 -6.35 12.46
N GLN A 6 -3.30 -6.22 12.82
CA GLN A 6 -4.40 -6.94 12.18
C GLN A 6 -5.20 -6.02 11.27
N ILE A 7 -5.50 -6.46 10.05
CA ILE A 7 -6.41 -5.79 9.12
C ILE A 7 -7.71 -6.58 9.13
N LEU A 8 -8.84 -5.90 9.35
CA LEU A 8 -10.16 -6.54 9.38
C LEU A 8 -10.88 -6.20 8.09
N LEU A 9 -11.28 -7.23 7.35
CA LEU A 9 -12.27 -7.10 6.28
C LEU A 9 -13.62 -7.46 6.90
N VAL A 10 -14.48 -6.46 7.03
CA VAL A 10 -15.78 -6.59 7.67
C VAL A 10 -16.84 -6.61 6.58
N ASP A 11 -17.56 -7.72 6.48
CA ASP A 11 -18.71 -7.86 5.60
C ASP A 11 -19.94 -7.31 6.33
N TYR A 12 -20.47 -6.21 5.80
CA TYR A 12 -21.61 -5.48 6.36
C TYR A 12 -22.92 -5.80 5.62
N SER A 13 -22.99 -6.87 4.82
CA SER A 13 -24.25 -7.28 4.19
C SER A 13 -25.32 -7.73 5.19
N ASP A 14 -24.89 -8.21 6.37
CA ASP A 14 -25.73 -8.62 7.49
C ASP A 14 -25.05 -8.15 8.78
N ILE A 15 -25.54 -7.05 9.34
CA ILE A 15 -24.97 -6.42 10.54
C ILE A 15 -25.33 -7.20 11.81
N GLU A 16 -26.43 -7.96 11.80
CA GLU A 16 -26.85 -8.80 12.92
C GLU A 16 -25.99 -10.07 13.01
N ASN A 17 -25.55 -10.62 11.87
CA ASN A 17 -24.68 -11.80 11.79
C ASN A 17 -23.33 -11.48 11.12
N LEU A 18 -22.62 -10.49 11.68
CA LEU A 18 -21.43 -9.90 11.09
C LEU A 18 -20.34 -10.94 10.78
N ARG A 19 -19.89 -10.96 9.52
CA ARG A 19 -18.76 -11.79 9.08
C ARG A 19 -17.50 -10.94 9.01
N THR A 20 -16.42 -11.46 9.59
CA THR A 20 -15.13 -10.77 9.57
C THR A 20 -14.01 -11.71 9.11
N THR A 21 -13.10 -11.20 8.30
CA THR A 21 -11.82 -11.85 8.00
C THR A 21 -10.71 -11.05 8.66
N THR A 22 -9.99 -11.68 9.58
CA THR A 22 -8.83 -11.08 10.25
C THR A 22 -7.55 -11.47 9.52
N VAL A 23 -6.87 -10.50 8.93
CA VAL A 23 -5.61 -10.69 8.22
C VAL A 23 -4.46 -10.19 9.08
N GLY A 24 -3.54 -11.09 9.44
CA GLY A 24 -2.29 -10.73 10.10
C GLY A 24 -1.35 -9.99 9.15
N SER A 25 -0.69 -8.94 9.64
CA SER A 25 0.25 -8.13 8.85
C SER A 25 1.49 -7.74 9.66
N ALA A 26 1.73 -6.46 9.90
CA ALA A 26 2.80 -5.94 10.74
C ALA A 26 2.24 -4.96 11.79
N LYS A 27 2.88 -4.89 12.96
CA LYS A 27 2.45 -4.01 14.05
C LYS A 27 2.59 -2.54 13.66
N PHE A 28 1.79 -1.70 14.32
CA PHE A 28 1.73 -0.25 14.16
C PHE A 28 1.13 0.19 12.81
N LEU A 29 0.05 -0.49 12.40
CA LEU A 29 -0.76 -0.04 11.26
C LEU A 29 -1.31 1.37 11.51
N HIS A 30 -1.27 2.23 10.50
CA HIS A 30 -1.62 3.63 10.64
C HIS A 30 -2.58 4.07 9.52
N ASP A 31 -2.03 4.53 8.39
CA ASP A 31 -2.75 5.10 7.26
C ASP A 31 -2.40 4.35 5.96
N GLY A 32 -3.24 4.51 4.95
CA GLY A 32 -3.15 3.73 3.74
C GLY A 32 -4.22 4.07 2.72
N GLY A 33 -4.11 3.46 1.55
CA GLY A 33 -5.09 3.62 0.50
C GLY A 33 -5.07 2.50 -0.53
N TRP A 34 -6.05 2.56 -1.40
CA TRP A 34 -6.20 1.61 -2.49
C TRP A 34 -5.17 1.85 -3.58
N ASP A 35 -4.74 0.75 -4.20
CA ASP A 35 -4.08 0.81 -5.50
C ASP A 35 -5.00 1.40 -6.58
N ALA A 36 -4.47 1.62 -7.78
CA ALA A 36 -5.23 2.18 -8.90
C ALA A 36 -6.45 1.32 -9.29
N SER A 37 -6.36 -0.01 -9.18
CA SER A 37 -7.43 -0.94 -9.55
C SER A 37 -8.52 -1.10 -8.49
N LYS A 38 -8.31 -0.56 -7.28
CA LYS A 38 -9.21 -0.73 -6.12
C LYS A 38 -9.36 -2.19 -5.66
N ARG A 39 -8.37 -3.03 -5.96
CA ARG A 39 -8.34 -4.43 -5.50
C ARG A 39 -7.43 -4.62 -4.29
N TYR A 40 -6.36 -3.85 -4.20
CA TYR A 40 -5.38 -3.99 -3.14
C TYR A 40 -5.43 -2.79 -2.21
N PHE A 41 -5.53 -3.06 -0.91
CA PHE A 41 -5.41 -2.05 0.12
C PHE A 41 -3.98 -2.04 0.67
N LEU A 42 -3.27 -0.93 0.47
CA LEU A 42 -1.90 -0.73 0.96
C LEU A 42 -1.95 0.15 2.21
N VAL A 43 -1.36 -0.31 3.30
CA VAL A 43 -1.36 0.38 4.60
C VAL A 43 0.02 0.37 5.24
N ALA A 44 0.41 1.52 5.77
CA ALA A 44 1.67 1.68 6.48
C ALA A 44 1.62 1.03 7.86
N ALA A 45 2.54 0.11 8.11
CA ALA A 45 2.96 -0.32 9.44
C ALA A 45 4.15 0.57 9.84
N ASN A 46 3.87 1.81 10.21
CA ASN A 46 4.84 2.91 10.11
C ASN A 46 6.07 2.73 11.01
N ALA A 47 5.89 2.38 12.28
CA ALA A 47 6.99 2.13 13.21
C ALA A 47 7.72 0.81 12.92
N SER A 48 7.20 -0.01 12.01
CA SER A 48 7.86 -1.21 11.49
C SER A 48 8.55 -0.98 10.14
N ASN A 49 8.51 0.24 9.59
CA ASN A 49 9.06 0.63 8.27
C ASN A 49 8.56 -0.23 7.10
N LYS A 50 7.30 -0.68 7.16
CA LYS A 50 6.71 -1.58 6.16
C LYS A 50 5.40 -1.01 5.58
N ILE A 51 5.09 -1.40 4.35
CA ILE A 51 3.75 -1.32 3.77
C ILE A 51 3.17 -2.73 3.68
N ALA A 52 2.03 -2.96 4.34
CA ALA A 52 1.25 -4.18 4.17
C ALA A 52 0.25 -4.00 3.02
N ALA A 53 0.20 -4.96 2.10
CA ALA A 53 -0.78 -4.99 1.04
C ALA A 53 -1.74 -6.17 1.25
N VAL A 54 -3.05 -5.91 1.21
CA VAL A 54 -4.11 -6.93 1.30
C VAL A 54 -4.85 -7.01 -0.03
N ASP A 55 -4.99 -8.21 -0.56
CA ASP A 55 -5.90 -8.49 -1.67
C ASP A 55 -7.32 -8.61 -1.12
N THR A 56 -8.14 -7.59 -1.35
CA THR A 56 -9.50 -7.55 -0.79
C THR A 56 -10.48 -8.42 -1.56
N LYS A 57 -10.11 -8.90 -2.75
CA LYS A 57 -10.89 -9.89 -3.49
C LYS A 57 -10.75 -11.27 -2.86
N THR A 58 -9.55 -11.65 -2.42
CA THR A 58 -9.31 -12.97 -1.80
C THR A 58 -9.33 -12.95 -0.28
N GLY A 59 -9.31 -11.77 0.33
CA GLY A 59 -9.24 -11.60 1.78
C GLY A 59 -7.91 -12.03 2.40
N LYS A 60 -6.80 -11.87 1.67
CA LYS A 60 -5.48 -12.39 2.10
C LYS A 60 -4.40 -11.31 2.03
N LEU A 61 -3.39 -11.44 2.89
CA LEU A 61 -2.17 -10.65 2.79
C LEU A 61 -1.49 -10.97 1.45
N ALA A 62 -1.32 -9.95 0.61
CA ALA A 62 -0.67 -10.07 -0.69
C ALA A 62 0.85 -9.88 -0.58
N ALA A 63 1.29 -8.92 0.26
CA ALA A 63 2.70 -8.65 0.50
C ALA A 63 2.95 -7.87 1.79
N LEU A 64 4.17 -7.97 2.30
CA LEU A 64 4.77 -7.04 3.25
C LEU A 64 6.02 -6.46 2.60
N VAL A 65 5.98 -5.17 2.29
CA VAL A 65 7.04 -4.48 1.54
C VAL A 65 7.86 -3.64 2.52
N ASP A 66 9.16 -3.89 2.57
CA ASP A 66 10.10 -3.04 3.31
C ASP A 66 10.28 -1.69 2.62
N THR A 67 10.39 -0.63 3.42
CA THR A 67 10.53 0.76 2.95
C THR A 67 11.49 1.54 3.83
N ALA A 68 11.81 2.77 3.43
CA ALA A 68 12.54 3.71 4.28
C ALA A 68 11.79 4.05 5.58
N LYS A 69 12.47 4.75 6.50
CA LYS A 69 12.02 4.95 7.87
C LYS A 69 10.68 5.71 7.97
N ILE A 70 9.74 5.17 8.75
CA ILE A 70 8.43 5.75 9.09
C ILE A 70 7.67 6.22 7.84
N PRO A 71 7.18 5.29 6.99
CA PRO A 71 6.31 5.65 5.88
C PRO A 71 5.02 6.30 6.40
N HIS A 72 4.61 7.39 5.75
CA HIS A 72 3.40 8.14 6.08
C HIS A 72 2.69 8.60 4.78
N PRO A 73 1.89 7.72 4.14
CA PRO A 73 1.33 7.97 2.82
C PRO A 73 0.12 8.91 2.79
N GLY A 74 -0.59 9.09 3.90
CA GLY A 74 -2.01 9.42 3.86
C GLY A 74 -2.77 8.31 3.15
N ARG A 75 -3.35 8.60 1.97
CA ARG A 75 -3.93 7.57 1.08
C ARG A 75 -2.95 7.07 0.00
N GLY A 76 -1.76 7.66 -0.04
CA GLY A 76 -0.77 7.50 -1.10
C GLY A 76 -1.21 8.12 -2.43
N ALA A 77 -0.37 7.92 -3.44
CA ALA A 77 -0.56 8.45 -4.78
C ALA A 77 -0.36 7.36 -5.83
N ASN A 78 -1.37 7.16 -6.69
CA ASN A 78 -1.33 6.15 -7.75
C ASN A 78 -1.05 6.79 -9.10
N PHE A 79 -0.15 6.21 -9.89
CA PHE A 79 0.10 6.61 -11.28
C PHE A 79 0.76 5.48 -12.07
N VAL A 80 0.88 5.66 -13.38
CA VAL A 80 1.59 4.72 -14.26
C VAL A 80 3.00 5.26 -14.49
N HIS A 81 3.99 4.56 -13.95
CA HIS A 81 5.40 4.86 -14.20
C HIS A 81 5.83 4.34 -15.57
N PRO A 82 6.57 5.11 -16.39
CA PRO A 82 6.97 4.69 -17.75
C PRO A 82 7.73 3.36 -17.79
N LYS A 83 8.60 3.12 -16.81
CA LYS A 83 9.45 1.91 -16.72
C LYS A 83 8.83 0.77 -15.91
N PHE A 84 7.99 1.07 -14.92
CA PHE A 84 7.56 0.09 -13.91
C PHE A 84 6.06 -0.19 -13.93
N GLY A 85 5.31 0.45 -14.82
CA GLY A 85 3.86 0.28 -14.90
C GLY A 85 3.15 0.90 -13.70
N PRO A 86 2.03 0.34 -13.23
CA PRO A 86 1.29 0.86 -12.09
C PRO A 86 2.14 0.88 -10.82
N VAL A 87 2.17 2.05 -10.17
CA VAL A 87 2.85 2.24 -8.89
C VAL A 87 1.96 3.00 -7.92
N TRP A 88 2.17 2.74 -6.63
CA TRP A 88 1.63 3.49 -5.51
C TRP A 88 2.80 4.10 -4.72
N ALA A 89 2.69 5.38 -4.37
CA ALA A 89 3.74 6.12 -3.69
C ALA A 89 3.43 6.43 -2.23
N THR A 90 4.47 6.46 -1.40
CA THR A 90 4.44 6.95 -0.02
C THR A 90 5.59 7.93 0.23
N GLY A 91 5.32 8.96 1.03
CA GLY A 91 6.36 9.77 1.66
C GLY A 91 6.78 9.18 3.00
N HIS A 92 7.75 9.83 3.65
CA HIS A 92 8.35 9.37 4.90
C HIS A 92 8.52 10.52 5.89
N LEU A 93 8.14 10.27 7.15
CA LEU A 93 8.45 11.17 8.25
C LEU A 93 9.92 11.07 8.66
N GLY A 94 10.49 9.86 8.59
CA GLY A 94 11.83 9.56 9.12
C GLY A 94 12.92 9.44 8.07
N ALA A 95 12.64 9.69 6.79
CA ALA A 95 13.59 9.57 5.69
C ALA A 95 13.35 10.66 4.63
N ASP A 96 14.38 11.01 3.88
CA ASP A 96 14.41 12.06 2.86
C ASP A 96 14.11 11.51 1.46
N VAL A 97 13.16 10.57 1.36
CA VAL A 97 12.76 9.94 0.10
C VAL A 97 11.26 9.84 -0.06
N VAL A 98 10.79 9.76 -1.30
CA VAL A 98 9.48 9.24 -1.70
C VAL A 98 9.70 7.85 -2.31
N THR A 99 9.01 6.86 -1.77
CA THR A 99 9.12 5.46 -2.16
C THR A 99 8.02 5.09 -3.13
N LEU A 100 8.37 4.47 -4.27
CA LEU A 100 7.44 3.93 -5.25
C LEU A 100 7.38 2.41 -5.14
N ILE A 101 6.18 1.88 -4.91
CA ILE A 101 5.90 0.43 -4.85
C ILE A 101 5.10 0.05 -6.08
N SER A 102 5.56 -0.95 -6.84
CA SER A 102 4.78 -1.47 -7.98
C SER A 102 3.60 -2.29 -7.49
N THR A 103 2.43 -2.04 -8.07
CA THR A 103 1.17 -2.70 -7.73
C THR A 103 0.73 -3.64 -8.86
N PRO A 104 0.26 -4.88 -8.55
CA PRO A 104 -0.27 -5.76 -9.57
C PRO A 104 -1.49 -5.18 -10.26
N SER A 105 -1.66 -5.54 -11.54
CA SER A 105 -2.85 -5.23 -12.32
C SER A 105 -3.25 -6.43 -13.18
N ASP A 106 -4.56 -6.66 -13.29
CA ASP A 106 -5.14 -7.67 -14.17
C ASP A 106 -5.27 -7.18 -15.63
N ASP A 107 -5.04 -5.89 -15.90
CA ASP A 107 -5.07 -5.33 -17.25
C ASP A 107 -3.89 -5.88 -18.08
N LYS A 108 -4.20 -6.51 -19.21
CA LYS A 108 -3.23 -7.15 -20.11
C LYS A 108 -2.12 -6.19 -20.54
N LYS A 109 -2.39 -4.88 -20.67
CA LYS A 109 -1.37 -3.89 -21.06
C LYS A 109 -0.24 -3.76 -20.03
N PHE A 110 -0.50 -4.13 -18.77
CA PHE A 110 0.47 -4.10 -17.69
C PHE A 110 1.12 -5.47 -17.40
N ALA A 111 0.78 -6.53 -18.16
CA ALA A 111 1.31 -7.87 -17.93
C ALA A 111 2.84 -7.95 -17.98
N LYS A 112 3.48 -7.10 -18.78
CA LYS A 112 4.96 -7.02 -18.88
C LYS A 112 5.65 -6.48 -17.62
N TYR A 113 4.92 -5.85 -16.70
CA TYR A 113 5.48 -5.28 -15.47
C TYR A 113 5.35 -6.20 -14.25
N LYS A 114 4.83 -7.43 -14.43
CA LYS A 114 4.56 -8.36 -13.32
C LYS A 114 5.79 -8.69 -12.46
N GLU A 115 6.99 -8.62 -13.04
CA GLU A 115 8.26 -8.85 -12.34
C GLU A 115 8.54 -7.83 -11.21
N TYR A 116 7.89 -6.67 -11.26
CA TYR A 116 8.08 -5.59 -10.28
C TYR A 116 7.09 -5.64 -9.12
N ASN A 117 6.00 -6.39 -9.25
CA ASN A 117 4.91 -6.44 -8.28
C ASN A 117 5.43 -6.60 -6.85
N TRP A 118 4.94 -5.73 -5.96
CA TRP A 118 5.27 -5.72 -4.52
C TRP A 118 6.72 -5.40 -4.17
N LYS A 119 7.49 -4.85 -5.12
CA LYS A 119 8.83 -4.33 -4.87
C LYS A 119 8.80 -2.82 -4.75
N VAL A 120 9.68 -2.29 -3.90
CA VAL A 120 10.13 -0.91 -4.03
C VAL A 120 10.92 -0.82 -5.34
N VAL A 121 10.38 -0.11 -6.32
CA VAL A 121 10.98 0.00 -7.66
C VAL A 121 11.84 1.23 -7.81
N GLN A 122 11.61 2.24 -6.96
CA GLN A 122 12.36 3.49 -6.98
C GLN A 122 12.20 4.23 -5.66
N GLU A 123 13.28 4.85 -5.19
CA GLU A 123 13.27 5.88 -4.16
C GLU A 123 13.72 7.19 -4.81
N MET A 124 12.90 8.23 -4.67
CA MET A 124 13.19 9.56 -5.19
C MET A 124 13.59 10.46 -4.03
N LYS A 125 14.74 11.14 -4.15
CA LYS A 125 15.17 12.10 -3.13
C LYS A 125 14.11 13.18 -2.91
N HIS A 126 13.84 13.47 -1.65
CA HIS A 126 12.87 14.45 -1.17
C HIS A 126 13.39 15.07 0.14
N VAL A 127 12.52 15.72 0.91
CA VAL A 127 12.81 16.21 2.26
C VAL A 127 12.21 15.28 3.31
N PRO A 128 12.82 15.13 4.50
CA PRO A 128 12.23 14.38 5.60
C PRO A 128 11.00 15.10 6.17
N GLY A 129 10.19 14.38 6.95
CA GLY A 129 8.98 14.94 7.56
C GLY A 129 7.79 15.03 6.61
N ASN A 130 7.81 14.31 5.49
CA ASN A 130 6.67 14.28 4.57
C ASN A 130 5.48 13.53 5.21
N LEU A 131 4.32 14.20 5.21
CA LEU A 131 3.05 13.65 5.72
C LEU A 131 2.12 13.13 4.62
N PHE A 132 2.21 13.71 3.42
CA PHE A 132 1.26 13.44 2.35
C PHE A 132 1.96 13.46 0.99
N VAL A 133 1.53 12.53 0.14
CA VAL A 133 1.81 12.54 -1.29
C VAL A 133 0.51 12.59 -2.07
N LYS A 134 0.53 13.24 -3.24
CA LYS A 134 -0.68 13.37 -4.06
C LYS A 134 -0.33 13.41 -5.55
N THR A 135 -1.27 12.89 -6.34
CA THR A 135 -1.31 13.00 -7.79
C THR A 135 -2.76 12.89 -8.24
N HIS A 136 -3.02 13.09 -9.53
CA HIS A 136 -4.31 12.90 -10.16
C HIS A 136 -4.09 12.34 -11.59
N PRO A 137 -4.96 11.44 -12.09
CA PRO A 137 -4.98 11.10 -13.51
C PRO A 137 -5.09 12.36 -14.39
N LYS A 138 -4.55 12.32 -15.60
CA LYS A 138 -4.85 13.38 -16.58
C LYS A 138 -6.32 13.29 -17.00
#